data_AF-A0A3D1YYF1-F1
#
_entry.id   AF-A0A3D1YYF1-F1
#
_cell.length_a   1.000
_cell.length_b   1.000
_cell.length_c   1.000
_cell.angle_alpha   90.00
_cell.angle_beta   90.00
_cell.angle_gamma   90.00
#
_symmetry.space_group_name_H-M   'P 1'
#
loop_
_entity.id
_entity.type
_entity.pdbx_description
1 polymer ?
#
loop_
_entity_poly.entity_id
_entity_poly.type
_entity_poly.pdbx_seq_one_letter_code
_entity_poly.pdbx_strand_id
1 'polypeptide(L)'
;YDPEITKASNVMPVYAWFNGFSHFYRFKDPVSLDERGVQKMSWPDGGFVDSGGKHSKLYAFKLHSASQPMENATKQLLPVKNKIAFETGNVEEAIRQGAVAAGMSYASHSFVSTERYMGIFHTVGPKSTALSCSNQPCHGNESRIPFGKLGYERRGSNAQLCDVCHSLKSSPGFTSLHSKHSSRKSCTACHGAGYPLNASKSTLCSKCHSYKSESDPNKIHAKHVKDKKYDCKNCHTFSGDPKEEGHSEYYDN
;
A
#
# COMPACT_ATOMS: atom_id res chain seq x y z
N TYR A 1 24.35 -9.02 21.47
CA TYR A 1 23.80 -9.08 20.09
C TYR A 1 25.00 -9.04 19.19
N ASP A 2 25.35 -10.13 18.50
CA ASP A 2 26.48 -10.09 17.57
C ASP A 2 26.02 -9.49 16.23
N PRO A 3 26.89 -8.75 15.53
CA PRO A 3 26.57 -8.22 14.21
C PRO A 3 26.42 -9.37 13.20
N GLU A 4 25.17 -9.74 12.92
CA GLU A 4 24.83 -10.76 11.94
C GLU A 4 24.53 -10.15 10.56
N ILE A 5 25.00 -10.80 9.50
CA ILE A 5 24.67 -10.44 8.12
C ILE A 5 24.09 -11.66 7.40
N THR A 6 22.79 -11.63 7.16
CA THR A 6 22.14 -12.61 6.28
C THR A 6 22.31 -12.20 4.82
N LYS A 7 22.80 -13.13 3.98
CA LYS A 7 22.96 -12.93 2.54
C LYS A 7 22.13 -13.94 1.77
N ALA A 8 21.66 -13.54 0.59
CA ALA A 8 20.92 -14.41 -0.31
C ALA A 8 21.29 -14.10 -1.78
N SER A 9 21.16 -15.10 -2.64
CA SER A 9 21.35 -15.01 -4.09
C SER A 9 20.05 -15.29 -4.82
N ASN A 10 19.92 -14.82 -6.07
CA ASN A 10 18.72 -15.01 -6.91
C ASN A 10 17.41 -14.59 -6.22
N VAL A 11 17.46 -13.51 -5.46
CA VAL A 11 16.35 -13.05 -4.62
C VAL A 11 15.25 -12.45 -5.48
N MET A 12 14.01 -12.88 -5.24
CA MET A 12 12.84 -12.28 -5.85
C MET A 12 12.65 -10.84 -5.33
N PRO A 13 12.46 -9.85 -6.22
CA PRO A 13 12.23 -8.48 -5.78
C PRO A 13 10.85 -8.33 -5.13
N VAL A 14 10.71 -7.32 -4.29
CA VAL A 14 9.39 -6.84 -3.86
C VAL A 14 8.88 -5.83 -4.90
N TYR A 15 7.57 -5.80 -5.12
CA TYR A 15 6.93 -4.83 -6.00
C TYR A 15 6.17 -3.80 -5.20
N ALA A 16 6.37 -2.53 -5.52
CA ALA A 16 5.69 -1.40 -4.89
C ALA A 16 5.34 -0.34 -5.92
N TRP A 17 4.33 0.47 -5.61
CA TRP A 17 4.01 1.66 -6.40
C TRP A 17 5.14 2.69 -6.30
N PHE A 18 5.50 3.27 -7.44
CA PHE A 18 6.48 4.32 -7.55
C PHE A 18 6.02 5.38 -8.55
N ASN A 19 5.99 6.64 -8.12
CA ASN A 19 5.61 7.81 -8.90
C ASN A 19 6.80 8.73 -9.24
N GLY A 20 8.03 8.23 -9.05
CA GLY A 20 9.27 8.99 -9.26
C GLY A 20 9.84 9.62 -7.98
N PHE A 21 9.10 9.59 -6.86
CA PHE A 21 9.51 10.19 -5.60
C PHE A 21 9.68 9.14 -4.51
N SER A 22 10.51 9.46 -3.51
CA SER A 22 10.75 8.60 -2.36
C SER A 22 10.87 9.45 -1.11
N HIS A 23 10.40 8.91 0.00
CA HIS A 23 10.63 9.48 1.30
C HIS A 23 11.73 8.72 2.04
N PHE A 24 12.37 9.43 2.96
CA PHE A 24 13.46 8.93 3.78
C PHE A 24 13.19 9.27 5.24
N TYR A 25 13.59 8.37 6.13
CA TYR A 25 13.75 8.71 7.53
C TYR A 25 14.76 9.86 7.66
N ARG A 26 14.36 10.88 8.41
CA ARG A 26 15.21 12.03 8.71
C ARG A 26 16.02 11.71 9.95
N PHE A 27 17.34 11.83 9.84
CA PHE A 27 18.23 11.55 10.95
C PHE A 27 17.89 12.44 12.15
N LYS A 28 17.82 11.83 13.34
CA LYS A 28 17.40 12.44 14.62
C LYS A 28 15.89 12.72 14.76
N ASP A 29 15.05 12.38 13.79
CA ASP A 29 13.62 12.32 14.08
C ASP A 29 13.33 11.09 14.96
N PRO A 30 12.36 11.14 15.88
CA PRO A 30 11.82 9.95 16.51
C PRO A 30 11.35 8.94 15.45
N VAL A 31 11.51 7.65 15.72
CA VAL A 31 10.96 6.62 14.84
C VAL A 31 9.43 6.74 14.75
N SER A 32 8.90 6.49 13.56
CA SER A 32 7.49 6.34 13.26
C SER A 32 7.28 4.90 12.77
N LEU A 33 6.86 4.04 13.70
CA LEU A 33 6.67 2.61 13.44
C LEU A 33 5.36 2.37 12.69
N ASP A 34 5.39 1.48 11.71
CA ASP A 34 4.17 0.99 11.09
C ASP A 34 3.44 -0.05 11.96
N GLU A 35 2.31 -0.57 11.47
CA GLU A 35 1.49 -1.57 12.17
C GLU A 35 2.25 -2.88 12.49
N ARG A 36 3.39 -3.13 11.82
CA ARG A 36 4.26 -4.29 12.07
C ARG A 36 5.34 -3.98 13.11
N GLY A 37 5.41 -2.75 13.61
CA GLY A 37 6.47 -2.27 14.49
C GLY A 37 7.79 -1.97 13.75
N VAL A 38 7.73 -1.70 12.44
CA VAL A 38 8.92 -1.48 11.60
C VAL A 38 9.08 0.00 11.25
N GLN A 39 10.30 0.53 11.41
CA GLN A 39 10.69 1.85 10.91
C GLN A 39 11.12 1.77 9.43
N LYS A 40 10.45 2.51 8.56
CA LYS A 40 10.90 2.65 7.15
C LYS A 40 12.00 3.70 7.04
N MET A 41 13.14 3.30 6.49
CA MET A 41 14.30 4.19 6.32
C MET A 41 14.31 4.88 4.96
N SER A 42 13.86 4.18 3.92
CA SER A 42 13.56 4.77 2.62
C SER A 42 12.47 3.96 1.94
N TRP A 43 11.49 4.62 1.33
CA TRP A 43 10.37 3.96 0.67
C TRP A 43 9.88 4.75 -0.55
N PRO A 44 9.40 4.06 -1.60
CA PRO A 44 8.86 4.71 -2.78
C PRO A 44 7.48 5.31 -2.50
N ASP A 45 7.20 6.44 -3.14
CA ASP A 45 5.88 7.07 -3.12
C ASP A 45 5.02 6.58 -4.28
N GLY A 46 3.72 6.57 -4.06
CA GLY A 46 2.73 6.24 -5.08
C GLY A 46 1.63 5.37 -4.51
N GLY A 47 0.68 5.03 -5.36
CA GLY A 47 -0.42 4.16 -4.98
C GLY A 47 -1.23 3.69 -6.17
N PHE A 48 -2.16 2.77 -5.90
CA PHE A 48 -3.15 2.33 -6.89
C PHE A 48 -3.97 3.50 -7.43
N VAL A 49 -4.35 4.41 -6.53
CA VAL A 49 -4.82 5.76 -6.85
C VAL A 49 -3.87 6.74 -6.20
N ASP A 50 -3.08 7.43 -7.01
CA ASP A 50 -2.14 8.43 -6.53
C ASP A 50 -2.86 9.77 -6.32
N SER A 51 -3.16 10.08 -5.06
CA SER A 51 -3.84 11.33 -4.67
C SER A 51 -3.02 12.59 -4.94
N GLY A 52 -1.71 12.45 -5.22
CA GLY A 52 -0.84 13.55 -5.63
C GLY A 52 -0.98 13.94 -7.10
N GLY A 53 -1.88 13.30 -7.86
CA GLY A 53 -2.10 13.56 -9.29
C GLY A 53 -0.98 13.04 -10.19
N LYS A 54 -0.07 12.22 -9.66
CA LYS A 54 1.06 11.65 -10.40
C LYS A 54 0.72 10.26 -10.95
N HIS A 55 1.38 9.87 -12.03
CA HIS A 55 1.23 8.51 -12.56
C HIS A 55 2.15 7.56 -11.79
N SER A 56 1.55 6.68 -10.99
CA SER A 56 2.23 5.59 -10.31
C SER A 56 2.31 4.34 -11.20
N LYS A 57 3.44 3.63 -11.17
CA LYS A 57 3.59 2.28 -11.76
C LYS A 57 4.20 1.32 -10.73
N LEU A 58 4.03 0.02 -10.95
CA LEU A 58 4.72 -0.99 -10.17
C LEU A 58 6.18 -1.07 -10.59
N TYR A 59 7.08 -0.94 -9.62
CA TYR A 59 8.52 -1.09 -9.80
C TYR A 59 9.06 -2.20 -8.90
N ALA A 60 10.19 -2.78 -9.31
CA ALA A 60 10.90 -3.80 -8.55
C ALA A 60 11.91 -3.15 -7.60
N PHE A 61 11.92 -3.60 -6.34
CA PHE A 61 12.82 -3.15 -5.31
C PHE A 61 13.48 -4.32 -4.61
N LYS A 62 14.73 -4.12 -4.18
CA LYS A 62 15.34 -4.91 -3.12
C LYS A 62 14.85 -4.35 -1.79
N LEU A 63 14.25 -5.21 -0.97
CA LEU A 63 13.95 -4.88 0.41
C LEU A 63 15.15 -5.28 1.28
N HIS A 64 15.69 -4.32 2.03
CA HIS A 64 16.79 -4.55 2.96
C HIS A 64 16.31 -4.25 4.38
N SER A 65 16.23 -5.29 5.21
CA SER A 65 15.86 -5.18 6.62
C SER A 65 17.09 -5.15 7.52
N ALA A 66 16.96 -4.53 8.70
CA ALA A 66 17.97 -4.57 9.75
C ALA A 66 17.33 -4.39 11.14
N SER A 67 18.03 -4.85 12.18
CA SER A 67 17.75 -4.50 13.57
C SER A 67 18.69 -3.36 13.96
N GLN A 68 18.16 -2.18 14.28
CA GLN A 68 18.95 -0.98 14.59
C GLN A 68 18.70 -0.51 16.02
N PRO A 69 19.72 -0.01 16.73
CA PRO A 69 19.54 0.52 18.07
C PRO A 69 18.81 1.86 18.03
N MET A 70 17.94 2.05 19.01
CA MET A 70 17.11 3.24 19.19
C MET A 70 17.20 3.67 20.66
N GLU A 71 17.40 4.95 20.90
CA GLU A 71 17.39 5.51 22.26
C GLU A 71 15.97 5.43 22.85
N ASN A 72 15.85 4.93 24.09
CA ASN A 72 14.55 4.66 24.68
C ASN A 72 13.75 5.92 24.99
N ALA A 73 14.42 7.01 25.38
CA ALA A 73 13.77 8.26 25.74
C ALA A 73 13.36 9.09 24.51
N THR A 74 14.29 9.34 23.60
CA THR A 74 14.05 10.21 22.42
C THR A 74 13.43 9.47 21.24
N LYS A 75 13.47 8.13 21.26
CA LYS A 75 13.06 7.26 20.16
C LYS A 75 13.82 7.52 18.86
N GLN A 76 15.01 8.11 18.92
CA GLN A 76 15.87 8.35 17.77
C GLN A 76 16.71 7.11 17.47
N LEU A 77 16.93 6.80 16.19
CA LEU A 77 17.88 5.77 15.80
C LEU A 77 19.30 6.20 16.14
N LEU A 78 20.05 5.30 16.76
CA LEU A 78 21.41 5.54 17.21
C LEU A 78 22.41 5.03 16.16
N PRO A 79 23.40 5.84 15.77
CA PRO A 79 24.49 5.36 14.94
C PRO A 79 25.39 4.41 15.73
N VAL A 80 26.01 3.45 15.03
CA VAL A 80 26.93 2.46 15.62
C VAL A 80 28.32 2.65 15.04
N LYS A 81 29.35 2.69 15.89
CA LYS A 81 30.75 2.64 15.44
C LYS A 81 31.10 1.21 15.04
N ASN A 82 30.81 0.85 13.79
CA ASN A 82 30.97 -0.51 13.27
C ASN A 82 32.35 -1.13 13.55
N LYS A 83 33.45 -0.36 13.44
CA LYS A 83 34.80 -0.88 13.74
C LYS A 83 34.87 -1.49 15.15
N ILE A 84 34.35 -0.79 16.16
CA ILE A 84 34.33 -1.28 17.55
C ILE A 84 33.46 -2.52 17.65
N ALA A 85 32.26 -2.49 17.07
CA ALA A 85 31.33 -3.63 17.11
C ALA A 85 31.94 -4.91 16.51
N PHE A 86 32.63 -4.80 15.37
CA PHE A 86 33.22 -5.97 14.68
C PHE A 86 34.55 -6.44 15.28
N GLU A 87 35.41 -5.54 15.77
CA GLU A 87 36.71 -5.93 16.34
C GLU A 87 36.59 -6.44 17.78
N THR A 88 35.63 -5.94 18.55
CA THR A 88 35.55 -6.21 20.00
C THR A 88 34.31 -7.02 20.41
N GLY A 89 33.28 -7.10 19.57
CA GLY A 89 31.98 -7.66 19.93
C GLY A 89 31.17 -6.80 20.92
N ASN A 90 31.73 -5.70 21.44
CA ASN A 90 31.04 -4.82 22.39
C ASN A 90 30.13 -3.81 21.66
N VAL A 91 28.91 -4.25 21.37
CA VAL A 91 27.91 -3.43 20.66
C VAL A 91 27.43 -2.23 21.48
N GLU A 92 27.35 -2.34 22.80
CA GLU A 92 26.92 -1.24 23.66
C GLU A 92 27.91 -0.07 23.60
N GLU A 93 29.20 -0.36 23.72
CA GLU A 93 30.25 0.66 23.59
C GLU A 93 30.26 1.26 22.17
N ALA A 94 30.04 0.43 21.13
CA ALA A 94 29.95 0.91 19.76
C ALA A 94 28.77 1.86 19.53
N ILE A 95 27.62 1.61 20.16
CA ILE A 95 26.44 2.49 20.14
C ILE A 95 26.73 3.79 20.87
N ARG A 96 27.26 3.72 22.09
CA ARG A 96 27.57 4.90 22.91
C ARG A 96 28.55 5.84 22.19
N GLN A 97 29.63 5.30 21.64
CA GLN A 97 30.62 6.06 20.87
C GLN A 97 30.04 6.60 19.55
N GLY A 98 29.10 5.87 18.94
CA GLY A 98 28.36 6.34 17.77
C GLY A 98 27.51 7.56 18.09
N ALA A 99 26.70 7.47 19.15
CA ALA A 99 25.85 8.56 19.62
C ALA A 99 26.66 9.82 19.94
N VAL A 100 27.74 9.68 20.71
CA VAL A 100 28.67 10.79 21.04
C VAL A 100 29.22 11.44 19.78
N ALA A 101 29.71 10.64 18.83
CA ALA A 101 30.26 11.16 17.57
C ALA A 101 29.21 11.88 16.69
N ALA A 102 27.92 11.56 16.85
CA ALA A 102 26.82 12.22 16.16
C ALA A 102 26.22 13.42 16.95
N GLY A 103 26.80 13.77 18.10
CA GLY A 103 26.27 14.78 19.00
C GLY A 103 24.86 14.43 19.49
N MET A 104 24.64 13.17 19.85
CA MET A 104 23.38 12.65 20.38
C MET A 104 23.59 12.21 21.83
N SER A 105 22.59 12.49 22.67
CA SER A 105 22.53 11.95 24.02
C SER A 105 22.26 10.45 23.97
N TYR A 106 22.92 9.70 24.86
CA TYR A 106 22.72 8.27 25.05
C TYR A 106 22.48 7.99 26.52
N ALA A 107 21.41 7.26 26.82
CA ALA A 107 21.13 6.79 28.18
C ALA A 107 20.84 5.29 28.19
N SER A 108 19.95 4.83 27.30
CA SER A 108 19.65 3.41 27.15
C SER A 108 19.06 3.13 25.77
N HIS A 109 19.27 1.94 25.23
CA HIS A 109 18.72 1.58 23.93
C HIS A 109 17.81 0.37 23.97
N SER A 110 16.97 0.27 22.95
CA SER A 110 16.30 -0.95 22.51
C SER A 110 16.58 -1.14 21.02
N PHE A 111 16.36 -2.34 20.50
CA PHE A 111 16.49 -2.60 19.08
C PHE A 111 15.13 -2.54 18.40
N VAL A 112 15.09 -1.90 17.24
CA VAL A 112 13.89 -1.78 16.42
C VAL A 112 14.16 -2.32 15.02
N SER A 113 13.14 -2.99 14.46
CA SER A 113 13.18 -3.44 13.08
C SER A 113 13.10 -2.26 12.14
N THR A 114 13.96 -2.26 11.13
CA THR A 114 14.02 -1.24 10.08
C THR A 114 13.98 -1.89 8.72
N GLU A 115 13.41 -1.21 7.74
CA GLU A 115 13.44 -1.64 6.34
C GLU A 115 13.74 -0.48 5.39
N ARG A 116 14.41 -0.76 4.28
CA ARG A 116 14.60 0.20 3.20
C ARG A 116 14.37 -0.46 1.83
N TYR A 117 13.72 0.30 0.96
CA TYR A 117 13.48 -0.08 -0.43
C TYR A 117 14.59 0.51 -1.30
N MET A 118 15.22 -0.35 -2.11
CA MET A 118 16.26 0.03 -3.06
C MET A 118 15.82 -0.36 -4.47
N GLY A 119 15.66 0.62 -5.36
CA GLY A 119 15.21 0.36 -6.73
C GLY A 119 16.17 -0.54 -7.50
N ILE A 120 15.63 -1.51 -8.25
CA ILE A 120 16.42 -2.40 -9.11
C ILE A 120 16.27 -1.92 -10.56
N PHE A 121 17.30 -1.24 -11.05
CA PHE A 121 17.34 -0.64 -12.40
C PHE A 121 18.43 -1.24 -13.31
N HIS A 122 19.19 -2.20 -12.80
CA HIS A 122 20.27 -2.88 -13.52
C HIS A 122 20.00 -4.39 -13.55
N THR A 123 20.93 -5.17 -14.10
CA THR A 123 20.82 -6.64 -14.19
C THR A 123 19.60 -7.11 -14.98
N VAL A 124 19.27 -6.40 -16.06
CA VAL A 124 18.19 -6.81 -16.97
C VAL A 124 18.59 -8.13 -17.63
N GLY A 125 17.84 -9.19 -17.33
CA GLY A 125 18.07 -10.51 -17.91
C GLY A 125 17.66 -10.61 -19.39
N PRO A 126 18.06 -11.68 -20.10
CA PRO A 126 17.63 -11.93 -21.47
C PRO A 126 16.10 -12.01 -21.57
N LYS A 127 15.54 -11.65 -22.74
CA LYS A 127 14.08 -11.69 -23.02
C LYS A 127 13.42 -13.02 -22.64
N SER A 128 14.11 -14.16 -22.83
CA SER A 128 13.60 -15.49 -22.48
C SER A 128 13.31 -15.69 -20.99
N THR A 129 13.90 -14.86 -20.13
CA THR A 129 13.72 -14.89 -18.67
C THR A 129 12.78 -13.80 -18.16
N ALA A 130 12.26 -12.95 -19.04
CA ALA A 130 11.30 -11.92 -18.67
C ALA A 130 10.02 -12.55 -18.12
N LEU A 131 9.41 -11.89 -17.13
CA LEU A 131 8.11 -12.30 -16.63
C LEU A 131 7.08 -12.25 -17.76
N SER A 132 6.36 -13.35 -17.92
CA SER A 132 5.27 -13.52 -18.86
C SER A 132 4.10 -14.16 -18.15
N CYS A 133 2.93 -14.14 -18.80
CA CYS A 133 1.72 -14.77 -18.25
C CYS A 133 1.92 -16.27 -17.94
N SER A 134 2.81 -16.96 -18.66
CA SER A 134 2.96 -18.42 -18.61
C SER A 134 4.13 -18.93 -17.76
N ASN A 135 5.15 -18.11 -17.47
CA ASN A 135 6.40 -18.59 -16.86
C ASN A 135 6.60 -18.18 -15.39
N GLN A 136 5.83 -17.21 -14.88
CA GLN A 136 5.76 -16.85 -13.47
C GLN A 136 4.36 -16.25 -13.23
N PRO A 137 3.48 -16.90 -12.46
CA PRO A 137 2.14 -16.39 -12.24
C PRO A 137 2.22 -15.09 -11.43
N CYS A 138 2.19 -13.95 -12.12
CA CYS A 138 1.64 -12.73 -11.52
C CYS A 138 0.17 -12.99 -11.16
N HIS A 139 -0.56 -13.72 -12.03
CA HIS A 139 -1.96 -14.07 -11.87
C HIS A 139 -2.12 -15.55 -11.48
N GLY A 140 -3.01 -15.86 -10.54
CA GLY A 140 -3.40 -17.23 -10.16
C GLY A 140 -2.83 -17.70 -8.82
N ASN A 141 -1.51 -17.64 -8.64
CA ASN A 141 -0.90 -17.68 -7.31
C ASN A 141 -0.31 -16.29 -7.04
N GLU A 142 -0.58 -15.69 -5.90
CA GLU A 142 -0.12 -14.32 -5.61
C GLU A 142 1.37 -14.27 -5.23
N SER A 143 2.17 -15.27 -5.64
CA SER A 143 3.55 -15.40 -5.16
C SER A 143 4.45 -14.32 -5.75
N ARG A 144 4.18 -13.85 -6.98
CA ARG A 144 5.04 -12.84 -7.63
C ARG A 144 4.60 -11.40 -7.40
N ILE A 145 3.31 -11.10 -7.56
CA ILE A 145 2.74 -9.76 -7.39
C ILE A 145 1.61 -9.86 -6.36
N PRO A 146 1.73 -9.22 -5.18
CA PRO A 146 0.69 -9.28 -4.15
C PRO A 146 -0.42 -8.27 -4.48
N PHE A 147 -1.24 -8.59 -5.50
CA PHE A 147 -2.26 -7.71 -6.05
C PHE A 147 -3.22 -7.14 -4.99
N GLY A 148 -3.70 -7.95 -4.04
CA GLY A 148 -4.54 -7.47 -2.93
C GLY A 148 -3.86 -6.36 -2.12
N LYS A 149 -2.63 -6.58 -1.66
CA LYS A 149 -1.83 -5.58 -0.93
C LYS A 149 -1.50 -4.33 -1.76
N LEU A 150 -1.54 -4.44 -3.08
CA LEU A 150 -1.30 -3.34 -4.02
C LEU A 150 -2.57 -2.55 -4.36
N GLY A 151 -3.72 -2.88 -3.76
CA GLY A 151 -5.00 -2.19 -3.98
C GLY A 151 -5.83 -2.77 -5.13
N TYR A 152 -5.46 -3.92 -5.68
CA TYR A 152 -6.25 -4.61 -6.72
C TYR A 152 -7.35 -5.52 -6.15
N GLU A 153 -7.76 -5.32 -4.90
CA GLU A 153 -8.90 -6.06 -4.33
C GLU A 153 -10.17 -5.78 -5.14
N ARG A 154 -10.94 -6.82 -5.46
CA ARG A 154 -12.19 -6.66 -6.22
C ARG A 154 -13.24 -5.94 -5.37
N ARG A 155 -13.93 -4.96 -5.95
CA ARG A 155 -15.05 -4.28 -5.30
C ARG A 155 -16.29 -5.18 -5.22
N GLY A 156 -16.68 -5.57 -4.01
CA GLY A 156 -17.94 -6.29 -3.75
C GLY A 156 -18.06 -7.63 -4.48
N SER A 157 -19.27 -8.18 -4.56
CA SER A 157 -19.61 -9.40 -5.34
C SER A 157 -19.66 -9.12 -6.85
N ASN A 158 -19.72 -10.16 -7.69
CA ASN A 158 -19.73 -9.97 -9.15
C ASN A 158 -21.02 -9.27 -9.61
N ALA A 159 -22.14 -9.56 -8.95
CA ALA A 159 -23.40 -8.88 -9.18
C ALA A 159 -23.28 -7.40 -8.84
N GLN A 160 -22.82 -7.08 -7.61
CA GLN A 160 -22.62 -5.70 -7.15
C GLN A 160 -21.69 -4.91 -8.08
N LEU A 161 -20.63 -5.55 -8.58
CA LEU A 161 -19.69 -4.88 -9.49
C LEU A 161 -20.31 -4.59 -10.85
N CYS A 162 -21.04 -5.55 -11.42
CA CYS A 162 -21.66 -5.40 -12.73
C CYS A 162 -22.74 -4.31 -12.70
N ASP A 163 -23.63 -4.37 -11.71
CA ASP A 163 -24.83 -3.53 -11.60
C ASP A 163 -24.52 -2.03 -11.50
N VAL A 164 -23.28 -1.64 -11.20
CA VAL A 164 -22.83 -0.23 -11.30
C VAL A 164 -22.98 0.32 -12.73
N CYS A 165 -22.91 -0.53 -13.75
CA CYS A 165 -22.96 -0.11 -15.15
C CYS A 165 -24.01 -0.86 -15.98
N HIS A 166 -24.26 -2.14 -15.69
CA HIS A 166 -25.21 -2.98 -16.39
C HIS A 166 -25.52 -4.24 -15.57
N SER A 167 -26.69 -4.83 -15.74
CA SER A 167 -27.01 -6.10 -15.07
C SER A 167 -25.94 -7.18 -15.27
N LEU A 168 -25.83 -8.11 -14.33
CA LEU A 168 -24.88 -9.22 -14.38
C LEU A 168 -24.93 -9.96 -15.74
N LYS A 169 -23.78 -10.02 -16.41
CA LYS A 169 -23.59 -10.81 -17.63
C LYS A 169 -22.65 -11.97 -17.35
N SER A 170 -22.90 -13.12 -17.99
CA SER A 170 -21.97 -14.24 -17.94
C SER A 170 -20.62 -13.80 -18.52
N SER A 171 -19.54 -14.12 -17.79
CA SER A 171 -18.18 -13.88 -18.22
C SER A 171 -17.40 -15.19 -18.15
N PRO A 172 -16.75 -15.64 -19.25
CA PRO A 172 -16.09 -16.94 -19.31
C PRO A 172 -14.74 -16.99 -18.59
N GLY A 173 -14.39 -15.98 -17.78
CA GLY A 173 -13.18 -15.97 -16.94
C GLY A 173 -12.51 -14.61 -16.79
N PHE A 174 -11.44 -14.56 -15.98
CA PHE A 174 -10.66 -13.35 -15.68
C PHE A 174 -10.23 -12.59 -16.94
N THR A 175 -9.59 -13.28 -17.90
CA THR A 175 -9.03 -12.66 -19.11
C THR A 175 -10.12 -12.05 -19.98
N SER A 176 -11.25 -12.74 -20.16
CA SER A 176 -12.36 -12.21 -20.96
C SER A 176 -13.04 -11.02 -20.30
N LEU A 177 -13.09 -10.96 -18.96
CA LEU A 177 -13.62 -9.81 -18.25
C LEU A 177 -12.69 -8.60 -18.46
N HIS A 178 -11.38 -8.78 -18.26
CA HIS A 178 -10.41 -7.70 -18.37
C HIS A 178 -10.29 -7.18 -19.81
N SER A 179 -10.31 -8.03 -20.83
CA SER A 179 -10.19 -7.59 -22.23
C SER A 179 -11.37 -6.71 -22.68
N LYS A 180 -12.57 -6.96 -22.15
CA LYS A 180 -13.77 -6.17 -22.46
C LYS A 180 -13.80 -4.80 -21.78
N HIS A 181 -13.11 -4.64 -20.64
CA HIS A 181 -13.27 -3.46 -19.78
C HIS A 181 -11.99 -2.62 -19.63
N SER A 182 -10.80 -3.23 -19.61
CA SER A 182 -9.53 -2.52 -19.31
C SER A 182 -9.19 -1.39 -20.28
N SER A 183 -9.69 -1.44 -21.52
CA SER A 183 -9.51 -0.38 -22.52
C SER A 183 -10.51 0.77 -22.40
N ARG A 184 -11.62 0.57 -21.67
CA ARG A 184 -12.75 1.52 -21.57
C ARG A 184 -13.00 2.02 -20.16
N LYS A 185 -12.46 1.34 -19.15
CA LYS A 185 -12.70 1.59 -17.74
C LYS A 185 -11.36 1.62 -17.00
N SER A 186 -11.22 2.57 -16.09
CA SER A 186 -10.09 2.64 -15.16
C SER A 186 -10.08 1.40 -14.25
N CYS A 187 -8.90 0.97 -13.82
CA CYS A 187 -8.72 -0.08 -12.81
C CYS A 187 -9.58 0.18 -11.56
N THR A 188 -9.71 1.46 -11.18
CA THR A 188 -10.48 1.93 -10.01
C THR A 188 -11.98 1.72 -10.13
N ALA A 189 -12.50 1.45 -11.33
CA ALA A 189 -13.90 1.11 -11.54
C ALA A 189 -14.23 -0.25 -10.90
N CYS A 190 -13.27 -1.19 -10.90
CA CYS A 190 -13.50 -2.56 -10.45
C CYS A 190 -12.69 -2.95 -9.21
N HIS A 191 -11.58 -2.25 -8.94
CA HIS A 191 -10.63 -2.63 -7.90
C HIS A 191 -10.42 -1.55 -6.83
N GLY A 192 -9.98 -1.94 -5.64
CA GLY A 192 -9.68 -1.04 -4.52
C GLY A 192 -10.74 -1.05 -3.43
N ALA A 193 -10.39 -0.42 -2.31
CA ALA A 193 -11.22 -0.38 -1.11
C ALA A 193 -12.35 0.64 -1.24
N GLY A 194 -13.58 0.19 -1.53
CA GLY A 194 -14.79 1.01 -1.59
C GLY A 194 -14.80 2.14 -2.64
N TYR A 195 -15.97 2.56 -3.11
CA TYR A 195 -16.04 3.64 -4.10
C TYR A 195 -15.63 4.97 -3.45
N PRO A 196 -14.75 5.78 -4.07
CA PRO A 196 -14.34 7.06 -3.51
C PRO A 196 -15.54 7.99 -3.37
N LEU A 197 -15.59 8.77 -2.29
CA LEU A 197 -16.62 9.78 -2.09
C LEU A 197 -16.39 10.95 -3.04
N ASN A 198 -17.49 11.55 -3.53
CA ASN A 198 -17.44 12.71 -4.43
C ASN A 198 -17.18 14.03 -3.70
N ALA A 199 -17.21 14.02 -2.37
CA ALA A 199 -16.87 15.13 -1.50
C ALA A 199 -16.46 14.61 -0.11
N SER A 200 -15.94 15.50 0.75
CA SER A 200 -15.64 15.15 2.14
C SER A 200 -16.90 14.69 2.89
N LYS A 201 -16.75 13.85 3.92
CA LYS A 201 -17.89 13.39 4.74
C LYS A 201 -18.68 14.56 5.34
N SER A 202 -18.00 15.61 5.81
CA SER A 202 -18.66 16.80 6.35
C SER A 202 -19.48 17.52 5.28
N THR A 203 -18.90 17.73 4.10
CA THR A 203 -19.62 18.32 2.96
C THR A 203 -20.83 17.48 2.55
N LEU A 204 -20.68 16.15 2.50
CA LEU A 204 -21.77 15.24 2.13
C LEU A 204 -22.93 15.28 3.12
N CYS A 205 -22.65 15.20 4.42
CA CYS A 205 -23.71 15.28 5.43
C CYS A 205 -24.44 16.63 5.34
N SER A 206 -23.68 17.73 5.30
CA SER A 206 -24.20 19.10 5.30
C SER A 206 -25.07 19.44 4.08
N LYS A 207 -25.06 18.64 3.01
CA LYS A 207 -26.01 18.78 1.89
C LYS A 207 -27.46 18.51 2.29
N CYS A 208 -27.70 17.76 3.37
CA CYS A 208 -29.06 17.39 3.80
C CYS A 208 -29.32 17.61 5.30
N HIS A 209 -28.30 17.48 6.15
CA HIS A 209 -28.44 17.63 7.60
C HIS A 209 -27.10 18.02 8.26
N SER A 210 -27.11 18.41 9.54
CA SER A 210 -25.86 18.65 10.28
C SER A 210 -24.95 17.41 10.28
N TYR A 211 -23.63 17.62 10.35
CA TYR A 211 -22.66 16.53 10.35
C TYR A 211 -22.93 15.54 11.48
N LYS A 212 -23.02 14.25 11.14
CA LYS A 212 -23.14 13.15 12.10
C LYS A 212 -21.92 12.27 11.96
N SER A 213 -21.17 12.12 13.04
CA SER A 213 -20.00 11.26 13.08
C SER A 213 -20.44 9.80 13.17
N GLU A 214 -20.60 9.15 12.02
CA GLU A 214 -20.77 7.70 11.90
C GLU A 214 -19.59 7.13 11.09
N SER A 215 -18.93 6.12 11.65
CA SER A 215 -17.76 5.48 11.05
C SER A 215 -18.12 4.20 10.30
N ASP A 216 -19.26 3.57 10.62
CA ASP A 216 -19.73 2.33 10.00
C ASP A 216 -20.45 2.61 8.66
N PRO A 217 -19.86 2.20 7.51
CA PRO A 217 -20.46 2.41 6.20
C PRO A 217 -21.81 1.68 6.04
N ASN A 218 -22.01 0.54 6.69
CA ASN A 218 -23.24 -0.25 6.55
C ASN A 218 -24.44 0.47 7.17
N LYS A 219 -24.24 1.14 8.31
CA LYS A 219 -25.29 1.99 8.92
C LYS A 219 -25.62 3.20 8.07
N ILE A 220 -24.63 3.79 7.41
CA ILE A 220 -24.84 4.89 6.47
C ILE A 220 -25.65 4.40 5.25
N HIS A 221 -25.27 3.27 4.65
CA HIS A 221 -25.99 2.69 3.51
C HIS A 221 -27.41 2.27 3.87
N ALA A 222 -27.65 1.65 5.03
CA ALA A 222 -29.00 1.30 5.47
C ALA A 222 -29.93 2.52 5.48
N LYS A 223 -29.50 3.62 6.10
CA LYS A 223 -30.34 4.82 6.20
C LYS A 223 -30.49 5.59 4.89
N HIS A 224 -29.43 5.69 4.09
CA HIS A 224 -29.45 6.58 2.92
C HIS A 224 -29.82 5.83 1.63
N VAL A 225 -29.31 4.62 1.45
CA VAL A 225 -29.56 3.82 0.26
C VAL A 225 -30.81 2.94 0.46
N LYS A 226 -30.89 2.17 1.54
CA LYS A 226 -32.02 1.23 1.75
C LYS A 226 -33.32 1.95 2.12
N ASP A 227 -33.29 2.82 3.12
CA ASP A 227 -34.50 3.48 3.64
C ASP A 227 -34.91 4.68 2.79
N LYS A 228 -33.95 5.55 2.45
CA LYS A 228 -34.21 6.82 1.72
C LYS A 228 -34.03 6.72 0.20
N LYS A 229 -33.58 5.58 -0.32
CA LYS A 229 -33.42 5.33 -1.77
C LYS A 229 -32.54 6.36 -2.49
N TYR A 230 -31.52 6.90 -1.82
CA TYR A 230 -30.54 7.77 -2.49
C TYR A 230 -29.67 6.96 -3.46
N ASP A 231 -29.57 7.45 -4.69
CA ASP A 231 -28.65 6.94 -5.70
C ASP A 231 -27.19 7.06 -5.22
N CYS A 232 -26.39 6.02 -5.48
CA CYS A 232 -24.98 5.94 -5.11
C CYS A 232 -24.17 7.14 -5.63
N LYS A 233 -24.52 7.69 -6.81
CA LYS A 233 -23.84 8.84 -7.43
C LYS A 233 -23.93 10.13 -6.61
N ASN A 234 -24.92 10.21 -5.71
CA ASN A 234 -25.06 11.34 -4.80
C ASN A 234 -23.90 11.42 -3.81
N CYS A 235 -23.27 10.28 -3.49
CA CYS A 235 -22.21 10.20 -2.50
C CYS A 235 -20.86 9.79 -3.09
N HIS A 236 -20.86 8.97 -4.16
CA HIS A 236 -19.65 8.36 -4.71
C HIS A 236 -19.33 8.84 -6.12
N THR A 237 -18.04 8.81 -6.45
CA THR A 237 -17.54 9.03 -7.81
C THR A 237 -17.33 7.69 -8.50
N PHE A 238 -17.87 7.54 -9.70
CA PHE A 238 -17.70 6.37 -10.55
C PHE A 238 -16.89 6.73 -11.79
N SER A 239 -15.98 5.85 -12.21
CA SER A 239 -15.13 6.06 -13.40
C SER A 239 -15.87 5.79 -14.73
N GLY A 240 -17.20 5.74 -14.71
CA GLY A 240 -18.06 5.52 -15.87
C GLY A 240 -19.48 5.97 -15.59
N ASP A 241 -20.22 6.29 -16.64
CA ASP A 241 -21.61 6.70 -16.54
C ASP A 241 -22.49 5.51 -16.10
N PRO A 242 -23.08 5.53 -14.89
CA PRO A 242 -24.04 4.52 -14.49
C PRO A 242 -25.25 4.67 -15.41
N LYS A 243 -25.51 3.69 -16.28
CA LYS A 243 -26.72 3.73 -17.10
C LYS A 243 -27.94 3.59 -16.18
N GLU A 244 -28.99 4.39 -16.43
CA GLU A 244 -30.25 4.39 -15.68
C GLU A 244 -30.90 3.00 -15.55
N GLU A 245 -30.62 2.10 -16.50
CA GLU A 245 -31.18 0.73 -16.57
C GLU A 245 -30.42 -0.30 -15.69
N GLY A 246 -29.32 0.08 -15.05
CA GLY A 246 -28.39 -0.86 -14.39
C GLY A 246 -28.68 -1.16 -12.91
N HIS A 247 -29.53 -0.37 -12.24
CA HIS A 247 -29.86 -0.58 -10.84
C HIS A 247 -30.82 -1.77 -10.71
N SER A 248 -30.27 -2.97 -10.65
CA SER A 248 -31.06 -4.13 -10.24
C SER A 248 -31.56 -3.87 -8.82
N GLU A 249 -32.83 -4.18 -8.56
CA GLU A 249 -33.46 -4.07 -7.22
C GLU A 249 -32.84 -5.04 -6.20
N TYR A 250 -31.71 -5.68 -6.49
CA TYR A 250 -31.04 -6.67 -5.64
C TYR A 250 -30.24 -6.02 -4.52
N TYR A 251 -30.95 -5.38 -3.60
CA TYR A 251 -30.47 -5.15 -2.22
C TYR A 251 -31.22 -6.00 -1.19
N ASP A 252 -32.04 -6.96 -1.64
CA ASP A 252 -32.72 -7.94 -0.79
C ASP A 252 -32.03 -9.31 -0.84
N ASN A 253 -30.80 -9.40 -0.30
CA ASN A 253 -30.23 -10.59 0.38
C ASN A 253 -28.80 -10.30 0.88
#